data_AF-A0A0J9U3L2-F1
#
_entry.id   AF-A0A0J9U3L2-F1
#
_cell.length_a   1.000
_cell.length_b   1.000
_cell.length_c   1.000
_cell.angle_alpha   90.00
_cell.angle_beta   90.00
_cell.angle_gamma   90.00
#
_symmetry.space_group_name_H-M   'P 1'
#
loop_
_entity.id
_entity.type
_entity.pdbx_description
1 polymer ?
#
loop_
_entity_poly.entity_id
_entity_poly.type
_entity_poly.pdbx_seq_one_letter_code
_entity_poly.pdbx_strand_id
1 'polypeptide(L)'
;MDYPGISVLCAKIARNLRKLSTMSKEDSINNCEYFTHWIYDELKKSFGTDKNYIYDIPFAYKLLDTGLRVNNALKRNNCNYSYNHNMSFHELKERKDLHDYFKDYQTIFANKSTLTENVKNELCKKITHAAELYEKHIWSCCEYFNEDNHYNENCSNYFKCKKEYNPYKLLDKLNCGDKESYKYLENIYDKLNIDNIIKLFEEKVKKKPKIIEKVNVAQPITIERTEDIFEFDLFNISTLGILSLLGFLIICFIFYKVHTSIFIYKCLMLI
;
A
#
# COMPACT_ATOMS: atom_id res chain seq x y z
N MET A 1 12.97 -23.77 -34.87
CA MET A 1 12.41 -23.11 -33.66
C MET A 1 11.77 -21.83 -34.14
N ASP A 2 10.49 -21.62 -33.82
CA ASP A 2 9.68 -20.53 -34.40
C ASP A 2 10.09 -19.12 -33.96
N TYR A 3 11.06 -19.01 -33.03
CA TYR A 3 11.61 -17.75 -32.53
C TYR A 3 13.12 -17.90 -32.29
N PRO A 4 13.98 -17.55 -33.26
CA PRO A 4 15.43 -17.57 -33.09
C PRO A 4 15.87 -16.75 -31.86
N GLY A 5 16.76 -17.30 -31.03
CA GLY A 5 17.31 -16.61 -29.85
C GLY A 5 16.52 -16.79 -28.54
N ILE A 6 15.30 -17.34 -28.55
CA ILE A 6 14.52 -17.57 -27.32
C ILE A 6 15.26 -18.47 -26.31
N SER A 7 15.89 -19.55 -26.79
CA SER A 7 16.67 -20.47 -25.98
C SER A 7 17.89 -19.79 -25.36
N VAL A 8 18.52 -18.88 -26.10
CA VAL A 8 19.65 -18.08 -25.63
C VAL A 8 19.21 -17.14 -24.50
N LEU A 9 18.08 -16.44 -24.65
CA LEU A 9 17.55 -15.58 -23.60
C LEU A 9 17.15 -16.40 -22.35
N CYS A 10 16.47 -17.53 -22.54
CA CYS A 10 16.12 -18.44 -21.45
C CYS A 10 17.35 -18.92 -20.67
N ALA A 11 18.42 -19.31 -21.37
CA ALA A 11 19.68 -19.71 -20.76
C ALA A 11 20.35 -18.56 -19.98
N LYS A 12 20.33 -17.33 -20.51
CA LYS A 12 20.84 -16.15 -19.79
C LYS A 12 20.03 -15.89 -18.50
N ILE A 13 18.70 -15.93 -18.57
CA ILE A 13 17.81 -15.76 -17.41
C ILE A 13 18.15 -16.79 -16.33
N ALA A 14 18.18 -18.09 -16.69
CA ALA A 14 18.48 -19.16 -15.75
C ALA A 14 19.88 -19.03 -15.14
N ARG A 15 20.89 -18.67 -15.95
CA ARG A 15 22.26 -18.44 -15.47
C ARG A 15 22.34 -17.29 -14.46
N ASN A 16 21.69 -16.16 -14.77
CA ASN A 16 21.70 -15.00 -13.88
C ASN A 16 21.00 -15.31 -12.56
N LEU A 17 19.83 -15.95 -12.58
CA LEU A 17 19.13 -16.42 -11.38
C LEU A 17 19.99 -17.34 -10.51
N ARG A 18 20.68 -18.33 -11.11
CA ARG A 18 21.61 -19.20 -10.37
C ARG A 18 22.74 -18.39 -9.74
N LYS A 19 23.33 -17.44 -10.46
CA LYS A 19 24.38 -16.58 -9.90
C LYS A 19 23.87 -15.78 -8.69
N LEU A 20 22.69 -15.16 -8.80
CA LEU A 20 22.05 -14.42 -7.70
C LEU A 20 21.87 -15.30 -6.46
N SER A 21 21.42 -16.55 -6.64
CA SER A 21 21.21 -17.48 -5.50
C SER A 21 22.47 -17.83 -4.72
N THR A 22 23.66 -17.62 -5.31
CA THR A 22 24.96 -17.89 -4.69
C THR A 22 25.57 -16.69 -3.97
N MET A 23 25.00 -15.50 -4.15
CA MET A 23 25.49 -14.26 -3.52
C MET A 23 25.16 -14.22 -2.02
N SER A 24 25.70 -13.22 -1.30
CA SER A 24 25.20 -12.87 0.02
C SER A 24 23.72 -12.46 -0.05
N LYS A 25 22.99 -12.52 1.07
CA LYS A 25 21.56 -12.15 1.09
C LYS A 25 21.35 -10.68 0.67
N GLU A 26 22.18 -9.78 1.19
CA GLU A 26 22.10 -8.34 0.89
C GLU A 26 22.40 -8.05 -0.58
N ASP A 27 23.50 -8.61 -1.10
CA ASP A 27 23.86 -8.47 -2.52
C ASP A 27 22.77 -9.05 -3.41
N SER A 28 22.22 -10.21 -3.04
CA SER A 28 21.15 -10.83 -3.81
C SER A 28 19.91 -9.95 -3.87
N ILE A 29 19.47 -9.37 -2.75
CA ILE A 29 18.28 -8.49 -2.74
C ILE A 29 18.49 -7.32 -3.70
N ASN A 30 19.62 -6.62 -3.56
CA ASN A 30 19.94 -5.48 -4.43
C ASN A 30 19.99 -5.88 -5.91
N ASN A 31 20.68 -6.98 -6.23
CA ASN A 31 20.81 -7.42 -7.62
C ASN A 31 19.51 -8.03 -8.20
N CYS A 32 18.61 -8.56 -7.36
CA CYS A 32 17.31 -9.07 -7.80
C CYS A 32 16.38 -7.97 -8.33
N GLU A 33 16.45 -6.77 -7.75
CA GLU A 33 15.69 -5.61 -8.23
C GLU A 33 16.16 -5.21 -9.63
N TYR A 34 17.48 -5.05 -9.84
CA TYR A 34 18.05 -4.81 -11.18
C TYR A 34 17.73 -5.93 -12.18
N PHE A 35 17.80 -7.18 -11.74
CA PHE A 35 17.54 -8.34 -12.59
C PHE A 35 16.11 -8.31 -13.16
N THR A 36 15.14 -7.90 -12.35
CA THR A 36 13.73 -7.82 -12.78
C THR A 36 13.56 -6.85 -13.94
N HIS A 37 14.17 -5.66 -13.87
CA HIS A 37 14.16 -4.69 -14.97
C HIS A 37 14.95 -5.17 -16.19
N TRP A 38 16.10 -5.80 -15.96
CA TRP A 38 16.97 -6.32 -17.03
C TRP A 38 16.28 -7.37 -17.91
N ILE A 39 15.45 -8.26 -17.34
CA ILE A 39 14.71 -9.25 -18.14
C ILE A 39 13.81 -8.56 -19.18
N TYR A 40 13.09 -7.50 -18.76
CA TYR A 40 12.18 -6.78 -19.63
C TYR A 40 12.91 -6.02 -20.74
N ASP A 41 14.06 -5.43 -20.42
CA ASP A 41 14.93 -4.78 -21.41
C ASP A 41 15.43 -5.78 -22.46
N GLU A 42 15.92 -6.95 -22.04
CA GLU A 42 16.39 -7.98 -22.99
C GLU A 42 15.24 -8.54 -23.82
N LEU A 43 14.05 -8.69 -23.25
CA LEU A 43 12.84 -9.11 -23.96
C LEU A 43 12.45 -8.08 -25.04
N LYS A 44 12.36 -6.79 -24.67
CA LYS A 44 12.05 -5.69 -25.59
C LYS A 44 13.09 -5.59 -26.70
N LYS A 45 14.37 -5.63 -26.35
CA LYS A 45 15.49 -5.53 -27.29
C LYS A 45 15.52 -6.69 -28.29
N SER A 46 15.24 -7.90 -27.84
CA SER A 46 15.40 -9.11 -28.67
C SER A 46 14.16 -9.41 -29.52
N PHE A 47 12.97 -9.06 -29.03
CA PHE A 47 11.71 -9.55 -29.61
C PHE A 47 10.60 -8.49 -29.69
N GLY A 48 10.87 -7.29 -29.18
CA GLY A 48 9.85 -6.29 -28.92
C GLY A 48 10.00 -4.99 -29.69
N THR A 49 10.90 -4.84 -30.68
CA THR A 49 11.22 -3.55 -31.33
C THR A 49 9.97 -2.70 -31.62
N ASP A 50 8.95 -3.27 -32.26
CA ASP A 50 7.71 -2.58 -32.62
C ASP A 50 6.50 -2.95 -31.74
N LYS A 51 6.76 -3.52 -30.56
CA LYS A 51 5.75 -3.99 -29.63
C LYS A 51 5.52 -3.00 -28.50
N ASN A 52 4.26 -2.78 -28.13
CA ASN A 52 3.92 -1.85 -27.06
C ASN A 52 3.73 -2.56 -25.73
N TYR A 53 3.30 -3.83 -25.77
CA TYR A 53 3.00 -4.63 -24.59
C TYR A 53 3.75 -5.96 -24.59
N ILE A 54 3.92 -6.54 -23.40
CA ILE A 54 4.54 -7.87 -23.25
C ILE A 54 3.76 -8.94 -24.02
N TYR A 55 2.41 -8.92 -23.95
CA TYR A 55 1.58 -9.92 -24.61
C TYR A 55 1.67 -9.88 -26.14
N ASP A 56 2.17 -8.79 -26.75
CA ASP A 56 2.41 -8.73 -28.19
C ASP A 56 3.54 -9.68 -28.65
N ILE A 57 4.29 -10.25 -27.70
CA ILE A 57 5.31 -11.27 -27.91
C ILE A 57 4.71 -12.62 -27.49
N PRO A 58 4.33 -13.49 -28.45
CA PRO A 58 3.50 -14.67 -28.17
C PRO A 58 4.05 -15.63 -27.11
N PHE A 59 5.37 -15.71 -26.97
CA PHE A 59 6.03 -16.61 -26.01
C PHE A 59 6.53 -15.92 -24.74
N ALA A 60 6.38 -14.60 -24.60
CA ALA A 60 6.93 -13.86 -23.47
C ALA A 60 6.38 -14.37 -22.13
N TYR A 61 5.07 -14.60 -22.04
CA TYR A 61 4.46 -15.19 -20.85
C TYR A 61 5.14 -16.51 -20.45
N LYS A 62 5.30 -17.44 -21.40
CA LYS A 62 5.92 -18.75 -21.13
C LYS A 62 7.39 -18.63 -20.73
N LEU A 63 8.12 -17.68 -21.33
CA LEU A 63 9.51 -17.40 -20.97
C LEU A 63 9.62 -16.84 -19.54
N LEU A 64 8.83 -15.83 -19.22
CA LEU A 64 8.82 -15.18 -17.90
C LEU A 64 8.37 -16.16 -16.81
N ASP A 65 7.35 -16.97 -17.09
CA ASP A 65 6.87 -18.04 -16.19
C ASP A 65 7.94 -19.10 -15.94
N THR A 66 8.66 -19.52 -16.99
CA THR A 66 9.78 -20.46 -16.85
C THR A 66 10.88 -19.86 -15.97
N GLY A 67 11.21 -18.57 -16.16
CA GLY A 67 12.14 -17.86 -15.29
C GLY A 67 11.69 -17.85 -13.82
N LEU A 68 10.39 -17.62 -13.57
CA LEU A 68 9.82 -17.65 -12.22
C LEU A 68 9.94 -19.03 -11.57
N ARG A 69 9.64 -20.09 -12.31
CA ARG A 69 9.79 -21.47 -11.82
C ARG A 69 11.24 -21.79 -11.46
N VAL A 70 12.19 -21.37 -12.32
CA VAL A 70 13.62 -21.52 -12.02
C VAL A 70 13.98 -20.76 -10.75
N ASN A 71 13.54 -19.52 -10.61
CA ASN A 71 13.78 -18.69 -9.43
C ASN A 71 13.25 -19.35 -8.15
N ASN A 72 12.01 -19.86 -8.17
CA ASN A 72 11.37 -20.49 -7.01
C ASN A 72 11.97 -21.85 -6.64
N ALA A 73 12.65 -22.52 -7.59
CA ALA A 73 13.38 -23.75 -7.31
C ALA A 73 14.73 -23.52 -6.62
N LEU A 74 15.20 -22.26 -6.53
CA LEU A 74 16.45 -21.93 -5.84
C LEU A 74 16.23 -22.00 -4.33
N LYS A 75 17.10 -22.76 -3.64
CA LYS A 75 16.96 -23.01 -2.20
C LYS A 75 17.31 -21.80 -1.32
N ARG A 76 18.03 -20.82 -1.88
CA ARG A 76 18.53 -19.64 -1.17
C ARG A 76 18.45 -18.45 -2.11
N ASN A 77 18.22 -17.27 -1.55
CA ASN A 77 18.38 -16.00 -2.24
C ASN A 77 17.63 -15.96 -3.58
N ASN A 78 16.44 -16.56 -3.63
CA ASN A 78 15.53 -16.38 -4.75
C ASN A 78 15.02 -14.95 -4.75
N CYS A 79 14.85 -14.38 -5.94
CA CYS A 79 14.35 -13.03 -6.09
C CYS A 79 12.85 -12.97 -5.79
N ASN A 80 12.37 -11.83 -5.29
CA ASN A 80 10.95 -11.51 -5.33
C ASN A 80 10.56 -11.09 -6.76
N TYR A 81 10.68 -12.04 -7.68
CA TYR A 81 10.41 -11.85 -9.09
C TYR A 81 8.94 -12.13 -9.35
N SER A 82 8.24 -11.13 -9.87
CA SER A 82 6.88 -11.26 -10.36
C SER A 82 6.78 -10.66 -11.76
N TYR A 83 5.82 -11.12 -12.54
CA TYR A 83 5.60 -10.61 -13.89
C TYR A 83 4.12 -10.38 -14.16
N ASN A 84 3.82 -9.35 -14.93
CA ASN A 84 2.49 -9.04 -15.41
C ASN A 84 2.52 -9.00 -16.94
N HIS A 85 1.85 -9.96 -17.58
CA HIS A 85 1.82 -10.08 -19.04
C HIS A 85 1.09 -8.92 -19.74
N ASN A 86 0.26 -8.16 -19.02
CA ASN A 86 -0.47 -7.00 -19.54
C ASN A 86 0.34 -5.71 -19.50
N MET A 87 1.57 -5.74 -18.98
CA MET A 87 2.37 -4.53 -18.83
C MET A 87 2.84 -3.99 -20.16
N SER A 88 2.81 -2.65 -20.30
CA SER A 88 3.40 -1.97 -21.44
C SER A 88 4.92 -1.83 -21.27
N PHE A 89 5.65 -1.87 -22.37
CA PHE A 89 7.09 -1.56 -22.37
C PHE A 89 7.38 -0.12 -21.97
N HIS A 90 6.43 0.79 -22.20
CA HIS A 90 6.50 2.15 -21.71
C HIS A 90 6.50 2.20 -20.18
N GLU A 91 5.53 1.54 -19.54
CA GLU A 91 5.46 1.47 -18.08
C GLU A 91 6.67 0.75 -17.48
N LEU A 92 7.18 -0.32 -18.11
CA LEU A 92 8.40 -1.00 -17.68
C LEU A 92 9.61 -0.06 -17.66
N LYS A 93 9.71 0.82 -18.65
CA LYS A 93 10.75 1.85 -18.71
C LYS A 93 10.58 2.87 -17.58
N GLU A 94 9.37 3.37 -17.34
CA GLU A 94 9.10 4.30 -16.24
C GLU A 94 9.48 3.69 -14.87
N ARG A 95 9.09 2.43 -14.64
CA ARG A 95 9.43 1.69 -13.42
C ARG A 95 10.95 1.57 -13.27
N LYS A 96 11.67 1.27 -14.35
CA LYS A 96 13.14 1.20 -14.34
C LYS A 96 13.77 2.57 -14.04
N ASP A 97 13.31 3.63 -14.70
CA ASP A 97 13.82 4.98 -14.51
C ASP A 97 13.64 5.43 -13.04
N LEU A 98 12.50 5.09 -12.42
CA LEU A 98 12.25 5.31 -10.99
C LEU A 98 13.16 4.47 -10.09
N HIS A 99 13.29 3.18 -10.38
CA HIS A 99 14.20 2.29 -9.65
C HIS A 99 15.63 2.84 -9.62
N ASP A 100 16.16 3.23 -10.78
CA ASP A 100 17.52 3.75 -10.92
C ASP A 100 17.68 5.07 -10.12
N TYR A 101 16.70 5.97 -10.18
CA TYR A 101 16.68 7.16 -9.33
C TYR A 101 16.76 6.81 -7.83
N PHE A 102 15.96 5.86 -7.34
CA PHE A 102 15.95 5.51 -5.91
C PHE A 102 17.22 4.79 -5.46
N LYS A 103 17.92 4.09 -6.36
CA LYS A 103 19.23 3.49 -6.12
C LYS A 103 20.33 4.55 -6.04
N ASP A 104 20.28 5.55 -6.92
CA ASP A 104 21.29 6.60 -6.98
C ASP A 104 21.07 7.72 -5.97
N TYR A 105 19.87 7.85 -5.39
CA TYR A 105 19.47 8.95 -4.52
C TYR A 105 20.51 9.30 -3.45
N GLN A 106 20.98 8.31 -2.68
CA GLN A 106 21.91 8.55 -1.58
C GLN A 106 23.25 9.11 -2.08
N THR A 107 23.77 8.52 -3.17
CA THR A 107 25.01 8.96 -3.82
C THR A 107 24.88 10.38 -4.34
N ILE A 108 23.78 10.69 -5.01
CA ILE A 108 23.52 12.04 -5.54
C ILE A 108 23.42 13.04 -4.37
N PHE A 109 22.66 12.69 -3.34
CA PHE A 109 22.46 13.54 -2.19
C PHE A 109 23.76 13.84 -1.43
N ALA A 110 24.66 12.86 -1.31
CA ALA A 110 25.96 13.03 -0.66
C ALA A 110 26.90 13.94 -1.46
N ASN A 111 26.91 13.80 -2.78
CA ASN A 111 27.87 14.49 -3.66
C ASN A 111 27.37 15.84 -4.20
N LYS A 112 26.16 16.29 -3.86
CA LYS A 112 25.54 17.50 -4.40
C LYS A 112 26.42 18.78 -4.33
N SER A 113 27.28 18.90 -3.32
CA SER A 113 28.12 20.09 -3.10
C SER A 113 29.39 20.11 -3.96
N THR A 114 29.76 19.00 -4.59
CA THR A 114 30.99 18.86 -5.38
C THR A 114 30.74 18.83 -6.87
N LEU A 115 29.48 19.04 -7.30
CA LEU A 115 29.08 18.97 -8.71
C LEU A 115 29.52 20.22 -9.47
N THR A 116 30.08 20.02 -10.67
CA THR A 116 30.27 21.09 -11.64
C THR A 116 28.93 21.52 -12.23
N GLU A 117 28.83 22.76 -12.73
CA GLU A 117 27.57 23.30 -13.24
C GLU A 117 26.97 22.45 -14.38
N ASN A 118 27.80 21.95 -15.30
CA ASN A 118 27.34 21.08 -16.40
C ASN A 118 26.76 19.75 -15.88
N VAL A 119 27.45 19.11 -14.92
CA VAL A 119 26.99 17.85 -14.32
C VAL A 119 25.69 18.07 -13.55
N LYS A 120 25.62 19.19 -12.82
CA LYS A 120 24.42 19.60 -12.09
C LYS A 120 23.23 19.79 -13.03
N ASN A 121 23.40 20.47 -14.17
CA ASN A 121 22.33 20.68 -15.14
C ASN A 121 21.79 19.37 -15.74
N GLU A 122 22.69 18.45 -16.10
CA GLU A 122 22.27 17.12 -16.60
C GLU A 122 21.58 16.30 -15.51
N LEU A 123 22.05 16.40 -14.28
CA LEU A 123 21.42 15.77 -13.13
C LEU A 123 20.03 16.36 -12.84
N CYS A 124 19.87 17.69 -12.91
CA CYS A 124 18.57 18.35 -12.78
C CYS A 124 17.57 17.76 -13.77
N LYS A 125 17.93 17.67 -15.06
CA LYS A 125 17.05 17.08 -16.10
C LYS A 125 16.62 15.65 -15.75
N LYS A 126 17.56 14.82 -15.29
CA LYS A 126 17.27 13.43 -14.89
C LYS A 126 16.33 13.36 -13.69
N ILE A 127 16.56 14.18 -12.68
CA ILE A 127 15.72 14.20 -11.47
C ILE A 127 14.33 14.77 -11.79
N THR A 128 14.23 15.79 -12.66
CA THR A 128 12.95 16.33 -13.12
C THR A 128 12.13 15.24 -13.82
N HIS A 129 12.73 14.47 -14.72
CA HIS A 129 12.07 13.29 -15.32
C HIS A 129 11.61 12.29 -14.26
N ALA A 130 12.46 11.96 -13.28
CA ALA A 130 12.06 11.09 -12.17
C ALA A 130 10.92 11.68 -11.32
N ALA A 131 10.85 13.01 -11.19
CA ALA A 131 9.82 13.72 -10.44
C ALA A 131 8.44 13.60 -11.10
N GLU A 132 8.37 13.76 -12.42
CA GLU A 132 7.15 13.55 -13.21
C GLU A 132 6.65 12.10 -13.08
N LEU A 133 7.56 11.12 -13.16
CA LEU A 133 7.22 9.72 -12.95
C LEU A 133 6.78 9.44 -11.51
N TYR A 134 7.40 10.09 -10.53
CA TYR A 134 7.04 9.93 -9.12
C TYR A 134 5.60 10.36 -8.87
N GLU A 135 5.18 11.51 -9.39
CA GLU A 135 3.80 12.00 -9.29
C GLU A 135 2.78 11.05 -9.93
N LYS A 136 3.14 10.43 -11.05
CA LYS A 136 2.26 9.48 -11.73
C LYS A 136 2.07 8.20 -10.91
N HIS A 137 3.15 7.66 -10.36
CA HIS A 137 3.15 6.33 -9.74
C HIS A 137 2.77 6.34 -8.25
N ILE A 138 2.97 7.47 -7.55
CA ILE A 138 2.68 7.57 -6.11
C ILE A 138 1.24 7.17 -5.75
N TRP A 139 0.26 7.50 -6.62
CA TRP A 139 -1.15 7.23 -6.40
C TRP A 139 -1.51 5.74 -6.29
N SER A 140 -0.84 4.91 -7.07
CA SER A 140 -1.02 3.45 -7.02
C SER A 140 -0.06 2.76 -6.05
N CYS A 141 1.07 3.41 -5.76
CA CYS A 141 2.16 2.77 -5.03
C CYS A 141 2.15 3.04 -3.53
N CYS A 142 1.53 4.13 -3.08
CA CYS A 142 1.60 4.58 -1.70
C CYS A 142 0.21 4.80 -1.09
N GLU A 143 0.01 4.26 0.10
CA GLU A 143 -1.17 4.54 0.93
C GLU A 143 -0.69 5.11 2.26
N TYR A 144 -1.13 6.32 2.63
CA TYR A 144 -0.69 6.99 3.86
C TYR A 144 -1.77 6.92 4.94
N PHE A 145 -1.34 6.74 6.19
CA PHE A 145 -2.19 6.65 7.37
C PHE A 145 -1.85 7.77 8.35
N ASN A 146 -2.88 8.41 8.92
CA ASN A 146 -2.76 9.59 9.77
C ASN A 146 -2.01 9.37 11.09
N GLU A 147 -2.06 8.17 11.66
CA GLU A 147 -1.74 8.03 13.09
C GLU A 147 -0.23 8.09 13.38
N ASP A 148 0.68 7.87 12.43
CA ASP A 148 2.13 7.89 12.69
C ASP A 148 3.02 8.11 11.43
N ASN A 149 2.51 8.74 10.36
CA ASN A 149 3.13 8.67 9.02
C ASN A 149 3.36 7.22 8.54
N HIS A 150 2.61 6.26 9.07
CA HIS A 150 2.64 4.90 8.56
C HIS A 150 2.17 4.89 7.11
N TYR A 151 2.80 4.10 6.26
CA TYR A 151 2.42 3.98 4.87
C TYR A 151 2.57 2.53 4.40
N ASN A 152 1.73 2.12 3.46
CA ASN A 152 1.89 0.89 2.71
C ASN A 152 2.57 1.18 1.38
N GLU A 153 3.48 0.30 0.97
CA GLU A 153 4.23 0.40 -0.28
C GLU A 153 3.91 -0.81 -1.18
N ASN A 154 3.07 -0.57 -2.18
CA ASN A 154 2.58 -1.61 -3.09
C ASN A 154 3.57 -1.92 -4.23
N CYS A 155 4.55 -1.05 -4.45
CA CYS A 155 5.47 -1.07 -5.59
C CYS A 155 6.94 -1.16 -5.16
N SER A 156 7.22 -1.86 -4.06
CA SER A 156 8.53 -1.85 -3.40
C SER A 156 9.71 -2.30 -4.26
N ASN A 157 9.45 -2.95 -5.40
CA ASN A 157 10.49 -3.33 -6.35
C ASN A 157 11.03 -2.17 -7.21
N TYR A 158 10.35 -1.01 -7.25
CA TYR A 158 10.83 0.15 -8.03
C TYR A 158 10.45 1.51 -7.46
N PHE A 159 9.59 1.59 -6.44
CA PHE A 159 9.10 2.83 -5.85
C PHE A 159 9.35 2.88 -4.35
N LYS A 160 9.70 4.06 -3.82
CA LYS A 160 9.78 4.29 -2.36
C LYS A 160 8.81 5.37 -1.90
N CYS A 161 7.95 5.01 -0.95
CA CYS A 161 6.92 5.91 -0.41
C CYS A 161 7.41 6.84 0.70
N LYS A 162 8.59 6.61 1.30
CA LYS A 162 9.09 7.57 2.30
C LYS A 162 9.26 8.94 1.66
N LYS A 163 8.64 9.96 2.27
CA LYS A 163 8.69 11.36 1.81
C LYS A 163 10.12 11.88 1.65
N GLU A 164 11.12 11.29 2.31
CA GLU A 164 12.54 11.65 2.15
C GLU A 164 13.09 11.41 0.75
N TYR A 165 12.65 10.35 0.07
CA TYR A 165 13.12 9.99 -1.27
C TYR A 165 12.39 10.73 -2.40
N ASN A 166 11.52 11.67 -2.08
CA ASN A 166 10.82 12.49 -3.05
C ASN A 166 11.83 13.24 -3.96
N PRO A 167 11.79 13.08 -5.29
CA PRO A 167 12.69 13.75 -6.26
C PRO A 167 12.75 15.26 -6.11
N TYR A 168 11.63 15.89 -5.77
CA TYR A 168 11.60 17.32 -5.56
C TYR A 168 12.52 17.72 -4.42
N LYS A 169 12.61 16.99 -3.31
CA LYS A 169 13.58 17.33 -2.24
C LYS A 169 15.03 17.43 -2.72
N LEU A 170 15.38 16.69 -3.76
CA LEU A 170 16.70 16.74 -4.36
C LEU A 170 16.84 17.89 -5.35
N LEU A 171 15.79 18.19 -6.14
CA LEU A 171 15.74 19.36 -7.01
C LEU A 171 15.91 20.67 -6.22
N ASP A 172 15.32 20.78 -5.02
CA ASP A 172 15.40 21.99 -4.17
C ASP A 172 16.83 22.17 -3.69
N LYS A 173 17.41 21.09 -3.18
CA LYS A 173 18.78 21.07 -2.67
C LYS A 173 19.82 21.33 -3.76
N LEU A 174 19.49 21.03 -5.01
CA LEU A 174 20.33 21.31 -6.16
C LEU A 174 19.99 22.64 -6.84
N ASN A 175 18.98 23.38 -6.36
CA ASN A 175 18.48 24.61 -6.99
C ASN A 175 18.15 24.40 -8.50
N CYS A 176 17.43 23.32 -8.83
CA CYS A 176 17.14 22.89 -10.20
C CYS A 176 15.86 23.49 -10.83
N GLY A 177 15.11 24.36 -10.15
CA GLY A 177 13.87 24.92 -10.70
C GLY A 177 12.96 25.58 -9.65
N ASP A 178 11.71 25.82 -10.05
CA ASP A 178 10.75 26.63 -9.29
C ASP A 178 10.13 25.90 -8.09
N LYS A 179 9.95 26.65 -6.99
CA LYS A 179 9.45 26.14 -5.69
C LYS A 179 7.97 25.75 -5.68
N GLU A 180 7.24 25.98 -6.76
CA GLU A 180 5.80 25.74 -6.84
C GLU A 180 5.45 24.24 -6.84
N SER A 181 6.29 23.40 -7.45
CA SER A 181 6.06 21.96 -7.55
C SER A 181 6.08 21.22 -6.21
N TYR A 182 6.77 21.76 -5.19
CA TYR A 182 6.79 21.18 -3.83
C TYR A 182 5.42 21.25 -3.17
N LYS A 183 4.78 22.41 -3.28
CA LYS A 183 3.45 22.65 -2.71
C LYS A 183 2.41 21.75 -3.36
N TYR A 184 2.54 21.50 -4.66
CA TYR A 184 1.69 20.55 -5.37
C TYR A 184 1.80 19.13 -4.80
N LEU A 185 3.01 18.65 -4.48
CA LEU A 185 3.21 17.32 -3.92
C LEU A 185 2.79 17.16 -2.46
N GLU A 186 2.93 18.19 -1.63
CA GLU A 186 2.33 18.19 -0.29
C GLU A 186 0.82 17.92 -0.35
N ASN A 187 0.13 18.59 -1.28
CA ASN A 187 -1.28 18.35 -1.53
C ASN A 187 -1.57 16.91 -2.01
N ILE A 188 -0.63 16.24 -2.70
CA ILE A 188 -0.79 14.84 -3.10
C ILE A 188 -0.77 13.93 -1.87
N TYR A 189 0.17 14.11 -0.94
CA TYR A 189 0.22 13.32 0.29
C TYR A 189 -1.05 13.47 1.13
N ASP A 190 -1.58 14.70 1.23
CA ASP A 190 -2.82 14.97 1.95
C ASP A 190 -4.03 14.29 1.31
N LYS A 191 -4.13 14.34 -0.03
CA LYS A 191 -5.18 13.64 -0.78
C LYS A 191 -5.11 12.12 -0.59
N LEU A 192 -3.92 11.53 -0.69
CA LEU A 192 -3.73 10.09 -0.49
C LEU A 192 -4.16 9.63 0.91
N ASN A 193 -3.90 10.47 1.91
CA ASN A 193 -4.33 10.23 3.27
C ASN A 193 -5.86 10.33 3.43
N ILE A 194 -6.50 11.33 2.81
CA ILE A 194 -7.97 11.45 2.79
C ILE A 194 -8.63 10.24 2.11
N ASP A 195 -8.11 9.82 0.96
CA ASP A 195 -8.63 8.66 0.22
C ASP A 195 -8.60 7.38 1.07
N ASN A 196 -7.55 7.23 1.89
CA ASN A 196 -7.43 6.10 2.79
C ASN A 196 -8.42 6.16 3.97
N ILE A 197 -8.67 7.35 4.55
CA ILE A 197 -9.72 7.54 5.56
C ILE A 197 -11.08 7.13 5.01
N ILE A 198 -11.38 7.53 3.77
CA ILE A 198 -12.63 7.17 3.08
C ILE A 198 -12.74 5.65 2.92
N LYS A 199 -11.69 4.98 2.42
CA LYS A 199 -11.66 3.51 2.30
C LYS A 199 -11.90 2.82 3.64
N LEU A 200 -11.23 3.26 4.70
CA LEU A 200 -11.40 2.71 6.05
C LEU A 200 -12.82 2.92 6.59
N PHE A 201 -13.42 4.09 6.32
CA PHE A 201 -14.81 4.36 6.67
C PHE A 201 -15.78 3.45 5.91
N GLU A 202 -15.62 3.31 4.59
CA GLU A 202 -16.42 2.42 3.76
C GLU A 202 -16.35 0.95 4.21
N GLU A 203 -15.15 0.47 4.58
CA GLU A 203 -14.98 -0.88 5.14
C GLU A 203 -15.72 -1.06 6.48
N LYS A 204 -15.64 -0.06 7.37
CA LYS A 204 -16.37 -0.07 8.65
C LYS A 204 -17.88 -0.08 8.44
N VAL A 205 -18.38 0.70 7.47
CA VAL A 205 -19.80 0.73 7.09
C VAL A 205 -20.25 -0.63 6.55
N LYS A 206 -19.49 -1.24 5.63
CA LYS A 206 -19.78 -2.59 5.10
C LYS A 206 -19.87 -3.65 6.19
N LYS A 207 -19.02 -3.56 7.22
CA LYS A 207 -18.99 -4.52 8.35
C LYS A 207 -20.10 -4.27 9.38
N LYS A 208 -20.65 -3.05 9.49
CA LYS A 208 -21.68 -2.69 10.48
C LYS A 208 -22.81 -1.84 9.85
N PRO A 209 -23.69 -2.45 9.02
CA PRO A 209 -24.74 -1.71 8.29
C PRO A 209 -25.77 -1.01 9.21
N LYS A 210 -25.92 -1.43 10.47
CA LYS A 210 -26.86 -0.82 11.45
C LYS A 210 -26.42 0.56 12.01
N ILE A 211 -25.24 1.07 11.65
CA ILE A 211 -24.73 2.38 12.14
C ILE A 211 -25.34 3.57 11.37
N ILE A 212 -25.96 3.31 10.21
CA ILE A 212 -26.39 4.34 9.24
C ILE A 212 -27.51 5.25 9.80
N GLU A 213 -28.33 4.81 10.75
CA GLU A 213 -29.44 5.63 11.28
C GLU A 213 -29.03 6.84 12.13
N LYS A 214 -27.75 7.00 12.49
CA LYS A 214 -27.29 8.13 13.35
C LYS A 214 -26.27 9.07 12.72
N VAL A 215 -25.81 8.82 11.49
CA VAL A 215 -24.81 9.67 10.83
C VAL A 215 -25.51 10.64 9.88
N ASN A 216 -26.02 11.75 10.42
CA ASN A 216 -26.36 12.91 9.60
C ASN A 216 -25.06 13.62 9.22
N VAL A 217 -24.64 13.48 7.97
CA VAL A 217 -23.44 14.14 7.44
C VAL A 217 -23.73 15.65 7.30
N ALA A 218 -23.21 16.45 8.23
CA ALA A 218 -22.97 17.88 8.02
C ALA A 218 -21.47 18.10 7.80
N GLN A 219 -21.12 18.80 6.71
CA GLN A 219 -19.74 19.16 6.34
C GLN A 219 -19.15 20.23 7.30
N PRO A 220 -17.84 20.56 7.24
CA PRO A 220 -16.64 19.77 6.98
C PRO A 220 -15.84 19.53 8.28
N ILE A 221 -15.00 18.50 8.24
CA ILE A 221 -14.26 17.97 9.38
C ILE A 221 -13.17 18.95 9.86
N THR A 222 -13.37 19.57 11.02
CA THR A 222 -12.27 19.94 11.94
C THR A 222 -12.05 18.75 12.86
N ILE A 223 -10.97 17.98 12.66
CA ILE A 223 -10.58 16.92 13.61
C ILE A 223 -9.95 17.61 14.82
N GLU A 224 -10.79 18.07 15.76
CA GLU A 224 -10.36 18.05 17.15
C GLU A 224 -10.39 16.61 17.61
N ARG A 225 -9.26 16.20 18.19
CA ARG A 225 -8.97 14.89 18.75
C ARG A 225 -10.10 14.46 19.70
N THR A 226 -11.09 13.72 19.20
CA THR A 226 -12.03 12.99 20.04
C THR A 226 -11.40 11.67 20.44
N GLU A 227 -10.37 11.74 21.29
CA GLU A 227 -10.29 10.79 22.40
C GLU A 227 -11.54 11.08 23.27
N ASP A 228 -12.25 10.05 23.74
CA ASP A 228 -13.49 10.13 24.54
C ASP A 228 -14.86 10.14 23.81
N ILE A 229 -15.10 9.23 22.86
CA ILE A 229 -16.45 8.64 22.74
C ILE A 229 -16.28 7.17 22.36
N PHE A 230 -16.49 6.26 23.31
CA PHE A 230 -16.84 4.82 23.18
C PHE A 230 -16.22 3.96 24.29
N GLU A 231 -16.33 4.40 25.55
CA GLU A 231 -16.46 3.45 26.66
C GLU A 231 -17.96 3.18 26.88
N PHE A 232 -18.57 2.39 25.97
CA PHE A 232 -19.81 1.70 26.32
C PHE A 232 -19.38 0.43 27.06
N ASP A 233 -19.14 0.58 28.36
CA ASP A 233 -18.84 -0.54 29.24
C ASP A 233 -19.92 -1.61 29.10
N LEU A 234 -19.53 -2.78 28.59
CA LEU A 234 -20.36 -3.98 28.56
C LEU A 234 -20.94 -4.30 29.96
N PHE A 235 -20.27 -3.81 31.01
CA PHE A 235 -20.71 -3.83 32.39
C PHE A 235 -22.01 -3.05 32.63
N ASN A 236 -22.19 -1.86 32.03
CA ASN A 236 -23.37 -0.99 32.22
C ASN A 236 -24.64 -1.58 31.57
N ILE A 237 -24.51 -2.19 30.39
CA ILE A 237 -25.64 -2.86 29.73
C ILE A 237 -26.06 -4.10 30.53
N SER A 238 -25.08 -4.84 31.05
CA SER A 238 -25.32 -6.02 31.87
C SER A 238 -25.98 -5.67 33.22
N THR A 239 -25.57 -4.56 33.85
CA THR A 239 -26.18 -4.08 35.10
C THR A 239 -27.60 -3.57 34.91
N LEU A 240 -27.90 -2.85 33.81
CA LEU A 240 -29.28 -2.43 33.50
C LEU A 240 -30.22 -3.62 33.30
N GLY A 241 -29.74 -4.69 32.66
CA GLY A 241 -30.49 -5.94 32.49
C GLY A 241 -30.84 -6.58 33.84
N ILE A 242 -29.87 -6.69 34.74
CA ILE A 242 -30.06 -7.29 36.07
C ILE A 242 -31.02 -6.47 36.93
N LEU A 243 -30.90 -5.13 36.91
CA LEU A 243 -31.79 -4.25 37.68
C LEU A 243 -33.24 -4.30 37.19
N SER A 244 -33.44 -4.41 35.88
CA SER A 244 -34.78 -4.56 35.28
C SER A 244 -35.43 -5.89 35.71
N LEU A 245 -34.65 -6.97 35.76
CA LEU A 245 -35.10 -8.30 36.21
C LEU A 245 -35.47 -8.30 37.70
N LEU A 246 -34.65 -7.65 38.54
CA LEU A 246 -34.95 -7.50 39.98
C LEU A 246 -36.22 -6.67 40.21
N GLY A 247 -36.41 -5.58 39.45
CA GLY A 247 -37.63 -4.78 39.51
C GLY A 247 -38.88 -5.59 39.18
N PHE A 248 -38.84 -6.40 38.12
CA PHE A 248 -39.93 -7.29 37.75
C PHE A 248 -40.25 -8.32 38.85
N LEU A 249 -39.22 -8.96 39.42
CA LEU A 249 -39.40 -9.95 40.49
C LEU A 249 -40.02 -9.33 41.77
N ILE A 250 -39.64 -8.09 42.12
CA ILE A 250 -40.25 -7.37 43.26
C ILE A 250 -41.73 -7.10 43.01
N ILE A 251 -42.09 -6.66 41.79
CA ILE A 251 -43.48 -6.42 41.41
C ILE A 251 -44.29 -7.73 41.50
N CYS A 252 -43.76 -8.83 40.96
CA CYS A 252 -44.39 -10.15 41.07
C CYS A 252 -44.55 -10.60 42.53
N PHE A 253 -43.57 -10.36 43.39
CA PHE A 253 -43.65 -10.67 44.82
C PHE A 253 -44.75 -9.86 45.53
N ILE A 254 -44.88 -8.56 45.22
CA ILE A 254 -45.95 -7.71 45.76
C ILE A 254 -47.32 -8.25 45.32
N PHE A 255 -47.50 -8.56 44.04
CA PHE A 255 -48.76 -9.13 43.54
C PHE A 255 -49.07 -10.49 44.17
N TYR A 256 -48.06 -11.36 44.31
CA TYR A 256 -48.22 -12.64 44.99
C TYR A 256 -48.66 -12.45 46.45
N LYS A 257 -48.03 -11.52 47.19
CA LYS A 257 -48.37 -11.24 48.58
C LYS A 257 -49.78 -10.67 48.72
N VAL A 258 -50.17 -9.70 47.88
CA VAL A 258 -51.53 -9.14 47.86
C VAL A 258 -52.57 -10.22 47.54
N HIS A 259 -52.32 -11.05 46.53
CA HIS A 259 -53.23 -12.14 46.17
C HIS A 259 -53.36 -13.17 47.31
N THR A 260 -52.26 -13.51 47.99
CA THR A 260 -52.26 -14.43 49.13
C THR A 260 -52.99 -13.83 50.33
N SER A 261 -52.78 -12.54 50.63
CA SER A 261 -53.52 -11.82 51.68
C SER A 261 -55.01 -11.73 51.40
N ILE A 262 -55.43 -11.51 50.14
CA ILE A 262 -56.85 -11.54 49.74
C ILE A 262 -57.43 -12.95 49.90
N PHE A 263 -56.67 -13.99 49.55
CA PHE A 263 -57.09 -15.39 49.70
C PHE A 263 -57.25 -15.78 51.18
N ILE A 264 -56.31 -15.35 52.04
CA ILE A 264 -56.38 -15.54 53.50
C ILE A 264 -57.56 -14.76 54.10
N TYR A 265 -57.81 -13.52 53.66
CA TYR A 265 -58.99 -12.74 54.10
C TYR A 265 -60.31 -13.40 53.69
N LYS A 266 -60.38 -14.00 52.49
CA LYS A 266 -61.55 -14.79 52.06
C LYS A 266 -61.73 -16.07 52.87
N CYS A 267 -60.64 -16.73 53.29
CA CYS A 267 -60.71 -17.88 54.19
C CYS A 267 -61.11 -17.50 55.63
N LEU A 268 -60.67 -16.36 56.16
CA LEU A 268 -61.05 -15.88 57.50
C LEU A 268 -62.51 -15.41 57.60
N MET A 269 -63.14 -15.02 56.49
CA MET A 269 -64.57 -14.66 56.43
C MET A 269 -65.50 -15.88 56.28
N LEU A 270 -64.95 -17.10 56.17
CA LEU A 270 -65.67 -18.36 56.03
C LEU A 270 -65.56 -19.28 57.27
N ILE A 271 -65.02 -18.75 58.38
CA ILE A 271 -64.95 -19.37 59.72
C ILE A 271 -65.50 -18.35 60.72
#